data_AF-A0A327H285-F1
#
_entry.id   AF-A0A327H285-F1
#
_cell.length_a   1.000
_cell.length_b   1.000
_cell.length_c   1.000
_cell.angle_alpha   90.00
_cell.angle_beta   90.00
_cell.angle_gamma   90.00
#
_symmetry.space_group_name_H-M   'P 1'
#
loop_
_entity.id
_entity.type
_entity.pdbx_description
1 polymer ?
#
loop_
_entity_poly.entity_id
_entity_poly.type
_entity_poly.pdbx_seq_one_letter_code
_entity_poly.pdbx_strand_id
1 'polypeptide(L)'
;MARQILQQCLDCQAWTLSTTCPKCGGTAQAAAPIKWSPEDHRASIRRKMYDVSSKEWTDKLPSLNSLEEMKKDSLKTYEEE
;
A
#
# COMPACT_ATOMS: atom_id res chain seq x y z
N MET A 1 -12.19 15.89 14.55
CA MET A 1 -11.37 14.73 14.16
C MET A 1 -9.96 14.95 14.69
N ALA A 2 -9.47 14.07 15.58
CA ALA A 2 -8.08 14.14 16.03
C ALA A 2 -7.16 14.01 14.80
N ARG A 3 -6.41 15.06 14.48
CA ARG A 3 -5.46 15.03 13.37
C ARG A 3 -4.28 14.18 13.80
N GLN A 4 -3.93 13.20 12.98
CA GLN A 4 -2.71 12.45 13.19
C GLN A 4 -1.51 13.38 13.08
N ILE A 5 -0.69 13.40 14.13
CA ILE A 5 0.50 14.26 14.21
C ILE A 5 1.68 13.60 13.50
N LEU A 6 1.83 12.27 13.63
CA LEU A 6 2.95 11.53 13.06
C LEU A 6 2.88 11.47 11.53
N GLN A 7 3.91 12.00 10.88
CA GLN A 7 4.10 12.00 9.43
C GLN A 7 5.27 11.10 9.02
N GLN A 8 5.24 10.62 7.76
CA GLN A 8 6.30 9.87 7.13
C GLN A 8 6.67 10.52 5.79
N CYS A 9 7.96 10.63 5.51
CA CYS A 9 8.48 11.15 4.26
C CYS A 9 8.24 10.17 3.10
N LEU A 10 7.74 10.66 1.97
CA LEU A 10 7.49 9.83 0.79
C LEU A 10 8.78 9.33 0.10
N ASP A 11 9.88 10.10 0.21
CA ASP A 11 11.11 9.80 -0.52
C ASP A 11 12.05 8.88 0.28
N CYS A 12 12.35 9.24 1.52
CA CYS A 12 13.32 8.54 2.36
C CYS A 12 12.70 7.72 3.50
N GLN A 13 11.37 7.71 3.61
CA GLN A 13 10.60 6.97 4.61
C GLN A 13 10.91 7.34 6.07
N ALA A 14 11.64 8.43 6.32
CA ALA A 14 11.92 8.92 7.66
C ALA A 14 10.65 9.47 8.35
N TRP A 15 10.57 9.23 9.65
CA TRP A 15 9.49 9.69 10.51
C TRP A 15 9.72 11.13 10.98
N THR A 16 8.66 11.92 11.04
CA THR A 16 8.72 13.33 11.48
C THR A 16 7.36 13.79 12.01
N LEU A 17 7.35 14.89 12.77
CA LEU A 17 6.13 15.57 13.22
C LEU A 17 5.83 16.82 12.37
N SER A 18 6.71 17.15 11.41
CA SER A 18 6.57 18.25 10.47
C SER A 18 6.09 17.73 9.10
N THR A 19 5.48 18.61 8.30
CA THR A 19 5.13 18.32 6.89
C THR A 19 6.35 18.33 5.96
N THR A 20 7.50 18.81 6.45
CA THR A 20 8.78 18.80 5.73
C THR A 20 9.73 17.81 6.39
N CYS A 21 10.34 16.93 5.59
CA CYS A 21 11.29 15.95 6.09
C CYS A 21 12.61 16.63 6.53
N PRO A 22 13.06 16.44 7.78
CA PRO A 22 14.32 17.01 8.24
C PRO A 22 15.56 16.33 7.65
N LYS A 23 15.42 15.13 7.08
CA LYS A 23 16.54 14.34 6.54
C LYS A 23 16.85 14.65 5.07
N CYS A 24 15.81 14.79 4.24
CA CYS A 24 15.96 15.01 2.79
C CYS A 24 15.28 16.28 2.26
N GLY A 25 14.51 17.01 3.08
CA GLY A 25 13.73 18.17 2.63
C GLY A 25 12.45 17.84 1.84
N GLY A 26 12.19 16.56 1.56
CA GLY A 26 11.00 16.09 0.85
C GLY A 26 9.70 16.27 1.64
N THR A 27 8.57 16.07 0.97
CA THR A 27 7.24 16.19 1.59
C THR A 27 6.92 14.99 2.48
N ALA A 28 6.48 15.26 3.70
CA ALA A 28 5.98 14.26 4.63
C ALA A 28 4.45 14.32 4.74
N GLN A 29 3.82 13.15 4.77
CA GLN A 29 2.36 13.00 4.86
C GLN A 29 1.97 12.12 6.04
N ALA A 30 0.68 12.12 6.39
CA ALA A 30 0.17 11.38 7.53
C ALA A 30 0.50 9.89 7.36
N ALA A 31 1.19 9.32 8.34
CA ALA A 31 1.79 8.00 8.17
C ALA A 31 0.77 6.86 8.26
N ALA A 32 -0.38 7.06 8.91
CA ALA A 32 -1.38 6.01 8.99
C ALA A 32 -2.29 6.09 7.77
N PRO A 33 -2.75 4.93 7.28
CA PRO A 33 -3.66 4.88 6.16
C PRO A 33 -5.01 5.52 6.51
N ILE A 34 -5.73 5.92 5.47
CA ILE A 34 -7.12 6.36 5.59
C ILE A 34 -7.96 5.18 6.12
N LYS A 35 -8.82 5.45 7.09
CA LYS A 35 -9.75 4.44 7.63
C LYS A 35 -10.69 3.95 6.52
N TRP A 36 -10.77 2.64 6.36
CA TRP A 36 -11.72 1.99 5.46
C TRP A 36 -13.08 1.81 6.14
N SER A 37 -14.17 1.95 5.39
CA SER A 37 -15.53 1.61 5.83
C SER A 37 -16.28 0.91 4.69
N PRO A 38 -17.17 -0.06 5.00
CA PRO A 38 -17.99 -0.74 4.00
C PRO A 38 -18.83 0.20 3.14
N GLU A 39 -19.32 1.29 3.72
CA GLU A 39 -20.25 2.23 3.08
C GLU A 39 -19.57 3.23 2.13
N ASP A 40 -18.23 3.33 2.16
CA ASP A 40 -17.41 4.37 1.51
C ASP A 40 -18.04 5.05 0.28
N HIS A 41 -18.76 6.14 0.54
CA HIS A 41 -19.52 6.89 -0.47
C HIS A 41 -18.64 7.47 -1.59
N ARG A 42 -17.33 7.63 -1.35
CA ARG A 42 -16.37 8.18 -2.32
C ARG A 42 -15.58 7.10 -3.06
N ALA A 43 -15.87 5.82 -2.83
CA ALA A 43 -15.20 4.70 -3.51
C ALA A 43 -15.32 4.80 -5.04
N SER A 44 -16.49 5.19 -5.56
CA SER A 44 -16.72 5.35 -7.00
C SER A 44 -15.82 6.41 -7.62
N ILE A 45 -15.59 7.53 -6.94
CA ILE A 45 -14.71 8.61 -7.37
C ILE A 45 -13.26 8.16 -7.36
N ARG A 46 -12.80 7.52 -6.28
CA ARG A 46 -11.44 6.97 -6.21
C ARG A 46 -11.17 5.95 -7.31
N ARG A 47 -12.09 5.02 -7.56
CA ARG A 47 -11.94 4.02 -8.63
C ARG A 47 -11.82 4.66 -10.01
N LYS A 48 -12.56 5.74 -10.28
CA LYS A 48 -12.43 6.51 -11.53
C LYS A 48 -11.09 7.26 -11.62
N MET A 49 -10.65 7.87 -10.52
CA MET A 49 -9.37 8.60 -10.46
C MET A 49 -8.16 7.71 -10.78
N TYR A 50 -8.18 6.47 -10.31
CA TYR A 50 -7.10 5.49 -10.55
C TYR A 50 -7.33 4.58 -11.75
N ASP A 51 -8.39 4.82 -12.52
CA ASP A 51 -8.80 4.02 -13.69
C ASP A 51 -8.73 2.50 -13.46
N VAL A 52 -9.32 2.05 -12.35
CA VAL A 52 -9.27 0.66 -11.88
C VAL A 52 -9.94 -0.32 -12.84
N SER A 53 -10.83 0.16 -13.71
CA SER A 53 -11.51 -0.66 -14.73
C SER A 53 -10.66 -0.93 -15.98
N SER A 54 -9.50 -0.29 -16.11
CA SER A 54 -8.63 -0.47 -17.28
C SER A 54 -7.92 -1.83 -17.28
N LYS A 55 -7.60 -2.31 -18.48
CA LYS A 55 -6.79 -3.52 -18.66
C LYS A 55 -5.38 -3.32 -18.10
N GLU A 56 -4.80 -2.14 -18.31
CA GLU A 56 -3.47 -1.78 -17.79
C GLU A 56 -3.39 -1.86 -16.25
N TRP A 57 -4.47 -1.49 -15.56
CA TRP A 57 -4.54 -1.64 -14.11
C TRP A 57 -4.55 -3.11 -13.69
N THR A 58 -5.31 -3.94 -14.41
CA THR A 58 -5.41 -5.38 -14.15
C THR A 58 -4.08 -6.10 -14.36
N ASP A 59 -3.36 -5.72 -15.42
CA ASP A 59 -2.06 -6.31 -15.77
C ASP A 59 -0.95 -5.97 -14.74
N LYS A 60 -1.11 -4.88 -13.96
CA LYS A 60 -0.18 -4.49 -12.89
C LYS A 60 -0.44 -5.23 -11.56
N LEU A 61 -1.52 -5.99 -11.46
CA LEU A 61 -1.81 -6.71 -10.23
C LEU A 61 -0.76 -7.80 -9.99
N PRO A 62 -0.38 -8.05 -8.72
CA PRO A 62 0.49 -9.16 -8.39
C PRO A 62 -0.17 -10.47 -8.82
N SER A 63 0.48 -11.23 -9.70
CA SER A 63 0.06 -12.59 -10.02
C SER A 63 0.60 -13.55 -8.96
N LEU A 64 -0.22 -14.55 -8.65
CA LEU A 64 0.24 -15.69 -7.86
C LEU A 64 1.17 -16.58 -8.69
N ASN A 65 2.15 -17.20 -8.02
CA ASN A 65 2.99 -18.25 -8.62
C ASN A 65 2.12 -19.44 -9.09
N SER A 66 2.68 -20.30 -9.95
CA SER A 66 1.93 -21.46 -10.44
C SER A 66 1.56 -22.39 -9.28
N LEU A 67 0.43 -23.08 -9.41
CA LEU A 67 -0.06 -24.02 -8.40
C LEU A 67 0.95 -25.14 -8.11
N GLU A 68 1.77 -25.52 -9.09
CA GLU A 68 2.85 -26.50 -8.92
C GLU A 68 4.01 -25.95 -8.10
N GLU A 69 4.41 -24.69 -8.33
CA GLU A 69 5.45 -24.02 -7.53
C GLU A 69 4.99 -23.83 -6.09
N MET A 70 3.74 -23.43 -5.88
CA MET A 70 3.14 -23.31 -4.54
C MET A 70 3.14 -24.65 -3.80
N LYS A 71 2.80 -25.75 -4.49
CA LYS A 71 2.87 -27.10 -3.92
C LYS A 71 4.30 -27.49 -3.55
N LYS A 72 5.27 -27.20 -4.43
CA LYS A 72 6.69 -27.49 -4.18
C LYS A 72 7.23 -26.71 -2.98
N ASP A 73 6.90 -25.42 -2.87
CA ASP A 73 7.32 -24.60 -1.73
C ASP A 73 6.68 -25.09 -0.42
N SER A 74 5.42 -25.51 -0.45
CA SER A 74 4.79 -26.12 0.74
C SER A 74 5.46 -27.43 1.16
N LEU A 75 5.90 -28.27 0.22
CA LEU A 75 6.58 -29.52 0.54
C LEU A 75 7.98 -29.30 1.10
N LYS A 76 8.73 -28.33 0.56
CA LYS A 76 10.04 -27.94 1.11
C LYS A 76 9.96 -27.49 2.56
N THR A 77 8.92 -26.71 2.92
CA THR A 77 8.73 -26.27 4.31
C THR A 77 8.49 -27.43 5.29
N TYR A 78 8.00 -28.58 4.83
CA TYR A 78 7.84 -29.78 5.67
C TYR A 78 9.09 -30.67 5.73
N GLU A 79 9.99 -30.55 4.76
CA GLU A 79 11.25 -31.33 4.73
C GLU A 79 12.38 -30.62 5.51
N GLU A 80 12.25 -29.32 5.76
CA GLU A 80 13.20 -28.51 6.54
C GLU A 80 12.86 -28.41 8.05
N GLU A 81 11.72 -28.95 8.50
CA GLU A 81 11.33 -29.14 9.91
C GLU A 81 11.71 -30.55 10.43
#